data_AF-A0A7K0LFT5-F1
#
_entry.id   AF-A0A7K0LFT5-F1
#
_cell.length_a   1.000
_cell.length_b   1.000
_cell.length_c   1.000
_cell.angle_alpha   90.00
_cell.angle_beta   90.00
_cell.angle_gamma   90.00
#
_symmetry.space_group_name_H-M   'P 1'
#
loop_
_entity.id
_entity.type
_entity.pdbx_description
1 polymer ?
#
loop_
_entity_poly.entity_id
_entity_poly.type
_entity_poly.pdbx_seq_one_letter_code
_entity_poly.pdbx_strand_id
1 'polypeptide(L)'
;MHIRVDIDALKRGRTEHGEICEIAGVGPIPVSTATEYLGEAFLKLLVVDGVDIKTVAHMGRHIPAPLRTAVEERDRVCQVPTCDMSVGLEIDHIKPFAEGGAASLENLVRLCKRHHLQKTHDGYRLIKVEAGEGEIGVEQEARWDWRAPPDLKNTG
;
A
#
# COMPACT_ATOMS: atom_id res chain seq x y z
N MET A 1 2.39 1.80 -16.08
CA MET A 1 2.74 3.21 -15.82
C MET A 1 1.78 3.74 -14.76
N HIS A 2 2.29 4.17 -13.60
CA HIS A 2 1.47 4.68 -12.50
C HIS A 2 1.70 6.19 -12.41
N ILE A 3 0.65 6.96 -12.71
CA ILE A 3 0.66 8.42 -12.61
C ILE A 3 -0.09 8.80 -11.35
N ARG A 4 0.52 9.64 -10.52
CA ARG A 4 -0.11 10.27 -9.35
C ARG A 4 -0.40 11.70 -9.70
N VAL A 5 -1.63 12.14 -9.48
CA VAL A 5 -2.02 13.51 -9.74
C VAL A 5 -3.10 13.91 -8.75
N ASP A 6 -2.97 15.08 -8.14
CA ASP A 6 -4.03 15.67 -7.34
C ASP A 6 -5.28 15.88 -8.18
N ILE A 7 -6.46 15.56 -7.62
CA ILE A 7 -7.70 15.60 -8.40
C ILE A 7 -8.05 17.02 -8.85
N ASP A 8 -7.75 18.02 -8.02
CA ASP A 8 -7.97 19.42 -8.34
C ASP A 8 -6.93 19.93 -9.35
N ALA A 9 -5.68 19.46 -9.26
CA ALA A 9 -4.66 19.70 -10.27
C ALA A 9 -5.08 19.14 -11.64
N LEU A 10 -5.62 17.91 -11.66
CA LEU A 10 -6.10 17.25 -12.88
C LEU A 10 -7.29 17.98 -13.50
N LYS A 11 -8.30 18.33 -12.69
CA LYS A 11 -9.47 19.11 -13.14
C LYS A 11 -9.06 20.48 -13.69
N ARG A 12 -8.07 21.12 -13.06
CA ARG A 12 -7.57 22.46 -13.41
C ARG A 12 -6.59 22.44 -14.59
N GLY A 13 -5.98 21.29 -14.88
CA GLY A 13 -4.97 21.13 -15.93
C GLY A 13 -3.56 21.63 -15.55
N ARG A 14 -3.31 21.94 -14.28
CA ARG A 14 -1.99 22.39 -13.76
C ARG A 14 -1.89 22.16 -12.26
N THR A 15 -0.67 21.98 -11.76
CA THR A 15 -0.40 21.92 -10.31
C THR A 15 -0.23 23.31 -9.71
N GLU A 16 -0.61 23.46 -8.45
CA GLU A 16 -0.33 24.58 -7.56
C GLU A 16 0.63 24.17 -6.43
N HIS A 17 1.00 25.11 -5.57
CA HIS A 17 1.97 24.86 -4.49
C HIS A 17 1.47 23.76 -3.54
N GLY A 18 2.23 22.67 -3.44
CA GLY A 18 1.90 21.52 -2.60
C GLY A 18 1.13 20.40 -3.30
N GLU A 19 0.61 20.63 -4.50
CA GLU A 19 -0.05 19.59 -5.30
C GLU A 19 0.98 18.73 -6.05
N ILE A 20 0.65 17.47 -6.31
CA ILE A 20 1.52 16.54 -7.04
C ILE A 20 0.99 16.22 -8.44
N CYS A 21 1.92 16.06 -9.39
CA CYS A 21 1.69 15.38 -10.65
C CYS A 21 2.99 14.69 -11.06
N GLU A 22 3.05 13.36 -10.98
CA GLU A 22 4.29 12.60 -11.18
C GLU A 22 4.05 11.20 -11.75
N ILE A 23 5.09 10.65 -12.37
CA ILE A 23 5.19 9.21 -12.64
C ILE A 23 5.90 8.57 -11.45
N ALA A 24 5.22 7.64 -10.77
CA ALA A 24 5.76 6.98 -9.58
C ALA A 24 7.12 6.31 -9.87
N GLY A 25 8.16 6.72 -9.14
CA GLY A 25 9.53 6.21 -9.30
C GLY A 25 10.35 6.86 -10.43
N VAL A 26 9.77 7.82 -11.16
CA VAL A 26 10.45 8.60 -12.21
C VAL A 26 10.55 10.07 -11.83
N GLY A 27 9.46 10.67 -11.33
CA GLY A 27 9.42 12.06 -10.88
C GLY A 27 8.30 12.90 -11.51
N PRO A 28 8.32 14.22 -11.29
CA PRO A 28 7.22 15.11 -11.64
C PRO A 28 7.03 15.25 -13.15
N ILE A 29 5.77 15.33 -13.59
CA ILE A 29 5.36 15.57 -14.97
C ILE A 29 4.30 16.67 -15.04
N PRO A 30 4.16 17.39 -16.17
CA PRO A 30 3.02 18.28 -16.38
C PRO A 30 1.69 17.51 -16.38
N VAL A 31 0.63 18.15 -15.87
CA VAL A 31 -0.74 17.59 -15.89
C VAL A 31 -1.21 17.34 -17.34
N SER A 32 -0.76 18.15 -18.30
CA SER A 32 -1.03 17.92 -19.72
C SER A 32 -0.48 16.59 -20.21
N THR A 33 0.77 16.24 -19.85
CA THR A 33 1.38 14.95 -20.18
C THR A 33 0.62 13.79 -19.53
N ALA A 34 0.17 13.94 -18.28
CA ALA A 34 -0.70 12.95 -17.62
C ALA A 34 -2.02 12.74 -18.38
N THR A 35 -2.59 13.83 -18.94
CA THR A 35 -3.85 13.84 -19.68
C THR A 35 -3.72 13.22 -21.07
N GLU A 36 -2.58 13.41 -21.74
CA GLU A 36 -2.25 12.73 -23.00
C GLU A 36 -2.21 11.21 -22.79
N TYR A 37 -1.55 10.74 -21.73
CA TYR A 37 -1.52 9.31 -21.39
C TYR A 37 -2.88 8.73 -20.98
N LEU A 38 -3.76 9.53 -20.38
CA LEU A 38 -5.15 9.15 -20.09
C LEU A 38 -5.95 8.87 -21.38
N GLY A 39 -5.66 9.60 -22.47
CA GLY A 39 -6.34 9.44 -23.75
C GLY A 39 -5.88 8.23 -24.57
N GLU A 40 -4.63 7.78 -24.39
CA GLU A 40 -4.01 6.77 -25.26
C GLU A 40 -3.97 5.34 -24.69
N ALA A 41 -4.13 5.12 -23.39
CA ALA A 41 -4.01 3.78 -22.83
C ALA A 41 -4.74 3.55 -21.49
N PHE A 42 -4.94 2.26 -21.20
CA PHE A 42 -5.53 1.63 -20.01
C PHE A 42 -4.92 2.14 -18.68
N LEU A 43 -5.23 3.39 -18.29
CA LEU A 43 -4.68 4.01 -17.10
C LEU A 43 -5.43 3.55 -15.85
N LYS A 44 -4.68 3.10 -14.85
CA LYS A 44 -5.19 2.97 -13.48
C LYS A 44 -4.99 4.30 -12.77
N LEU A 45 -5.96 5.20 -12.90
CA LEU A 45 -5.96 6.47 -12.19
C LEU A 45 -6.50 6.23 -10.77
N LEU A 46 -5.66 6.44 -9.75
CA LEU A 46 -6.10 6.48 -8.35
C LEU A 46 -6.46 7.92 -8.03
N VAL A 47 -7.75 8.23 -8.03
CA VAL A 47 -8.27 9.54 -7.64
C VAL A 47 -8.44 9.56 -6.12
N VAL A 48 -7.75 10.48 -5.43
CA VAL A 48 -7.80 10.62 -3.95
C VAL A 48 -9.18 11.09 -3.44
N ASP A 49 -10.15 11.28 -4.33
CA ASP A 49 -11.53 11.66 -3.99
C ASP A 49 -12.59 10.87 -4.80
N GLY A 50 -12.34 9.58 -5.05
CA GLY A 50 -13.21 8.72 -5.85
C GLY A 50 -13.03 7.23 -5.56
N VAL A 51 -14.06 6.64 -4.94
CA VAL A 51 -14.17 5.28 -4.37
C VAL A 51 -13.49 5.15 -3.00
N ASP A 52 -14.30 5.02 -1.95
CA ASP A 52 -13.81 4.62 -0.63
C ASP A 52 -13.28 3.19 -0.68
N ILE A 53 -11.94 3.07 -0.76
CA ILE A 53 -11.25 1.78 -0.82
C ILE A 53 -11.49 0.96 0.45
N LYS A 54 -11.83 1.59 1.59
CA LYS A 54 -12.22 0.86 2.81
C LYS A 54 -13.47 0.01 2.57
N THR A 55 -14.36 0.45 1.68
CA THR A 55 -15.59 -0.26 1.33
C THR A 55 -15.36 -1.36 0.27
N VAL A 56 -14.22 -1.35 -0.44
CA VAL A 56 -13.86 -2.39 -1.42
C VAL A 56 -13.22 -3.58 -0.68
N ALA A 57 -14.05 -4.41 -0.08
CA ALA A 57 -13.67 -5.70 0.49
C ALA A 57 -14.15 -6.84 -0.42
N HIS A 58 -13.27 -7.79 -0.71
CA HIS A 58 -13.60 -8.98 -1.48
C HIS A 58 -13.45 -10.23 -0.61
N MET A 59 -14.51 -11.06 -0.58
CA MET A 59 -14.58 -12.26 0.29
C MET A 59 -13.88 -13.49 -0.31
N GLY A 60 -13.35 -13.39 -1.54
CA GLY A 60 -12.50 -14.41 -2.14
C GLY A 60 -11.02 -13.97 -2.18
N ARG A 61 -10.12 -14.92 -2.42
CA ARG A 61 -8.65 -14.71 -2.48
C ARG A 61 -8.20 -13.70 -3.55
N HIS A 62 -9.01 -13.48 -4.58
CA HIS A 62 -8.71 -12.53 -5.64
C HIS A 62 -8.71 -11.09 -5.09
N ILE A 63 -7.65 -10.33 -5.37
CA ILE A 63 -7.51 -8.93 -4.98
C ILE A 63 -7.97 -8.06 -6.16
N PRO A 64 -9.10 -7.34 -6.05
CA PRO A 64 -9.58 -6.47 -7.12
C PRO A 64 -8.53 -5.44 -7.55
N ALA A 65 -8.50 -5.07 -8.83
CA ALA A 65 -7.48 -4.15 -9.35
C ALA A 65 -7.40 -2.79 -8.62
N PRO A 66 -8.51 -2.15 -8.19
CA PRO A 66 -8.45 -0.94 -7.38
C PRO A 66 -7.78 -1.17 -6.02
N LEU A 67 -8.14 -2.26 -5.33
CA LEU A 67 -7.57 -2.63 -4.04
C LEU A 67 -6.07 -2.96 -4.16
N ARG A 68 -5.68 -3.70 -5.21
CA ARG A 68 -4.27 -3.98 -5.51
C ARG A 68 -3.46 -2.68 -5.68
N THR A 69 -4.00 -1.75 -6.45
CA THR A 69 -3.36 -0.45 -6.72
C THR A 69 -3.20 0.36 -5.42
N ALA A 70 -4.24 0.38 -4.58
CA ALA A 70 -4.20 1.05 -3.29
C ALA A 70 -3.13 0.48 -2.34
N VAL A 71 -3.03 -0.86 -2.26
CA VAL A 71 -2.02 -1.53 -1.44
C VAL A 71 -0.60 -1.29 -1.98
N GLU A 72 -0.42 -1.31 -3.31
CA GLU A 72 0.86 -0.96 -3.96
C GLU A 72 1.31 0.46 -3.68
N GLU A 73 0.35 1.38 -3.63
CA GLU A 73 0.61 2.80 -3.40
C GLU A 73 0.90 3.11 -1.93
N ARG A 74 0.12 2.52 -1.01
CA ARG A 74 0.31 2.67 0.43
C ARG A 74 1.63 2.05 0.90
N ASP A 75 1.93 0.84 0.43
CA ASP A 75 3.08 0.07 0.91
C ASP A 75 4.22 0.08 -0.11
N ARG A 76 4.89 1.23 -0.26
CA ARG A 76 6.00 1.40 -1.23
C ARG A 76 7.27 0.65 -0.82
N VAL A 77 7.43 0.41 0.48
CA VAL A 77 8.50 -0.40 1.08
C VAL A 77 7.89 -1.56 1.84
N CYS A 78 8.69 -2.59 2.08
CA CYS A 78 8.32 -3.73 2.91
C CYS A 78 7.78 -3.26 4.28
N GLN A 79 6.59 -3.73 4.66
CA GLN A 79 5.90 -3.28 5.88
C GLN A 79 6.46 -3.87 7.18
N VAL A 80 7.52 -4.69 7.11
CA VAL A 80 8.23 -5.14 8.31
C VAL A 80 9.08 -3.98 8.83
N PRO A 81 8.98 -3.61 10.12
CA PRO A 81 9.76 -2.52 10.69
C PRO A 81 11.25 -2.66 10.38
N THR A 82 11.91 -1.54 10.10
CA THR A 82 13.34 -1.44 9.76
C THR A 82 13.74 -2.03 8.40
N CYS A 83 12.82 -2.64 7.64
CA CYS A 83 13.09 -3.08 6.27
C CYS A 83 12.80 -1.95 5.28
N ASP A 84 13.78 -1.63 4.43
CA ASP A 84 13.71 -0.56 3.43
C ASP A 84 13.58 -1.09 1.99
N MET A 85 13.50 -2.42 1.82
CA MET A 85 13.33 -3.05 0.52
C MET A 85 12.08 -2.49 -0.20
N SER A 86 12.28 -1.96 -1.40
CA SER A 86 11.24 -1.34 -2.23
C SER A 86 10.96 -2.11 -3.54
N VAL A 87 11.81 -3.08 -3.88
CA VAL A 87 11.75 -3.86 -5.13
C VAL A 87 11.33 -5.29 -4.86
N GLY A 88 10.53 -5.87 -5.76
CA GLY A 88 10.12 -7.27 -5.68
C GLY A 88 9.19 -7.59 -4.51
N LEU A 89 8.36 -6.62 -4.09
CA LEU A 89 7.42 -6.81 -3.00
C LEU A 89 6.18 -7.58 -3.45
N GLU A 90 5.72 -8.48 -2.58
CA GLU A 90 4.57 -9.35 -2.75
C GLU A 90 3.43 -8.86 -1.85
N ILE A 91 2.19 -8.90 -2.36
CA ILE A 91 1.00 -8.57 -1.56
C ILE A 91 0.57 -9.83 -0.81
N ASP A 92 0.46 -9.72 0.51
CA ASP A 92 0.09 -10.81 1.40
C ASP A 92 -1.01 -10.41 2.37
N HIS A 93 -1.78 -11.38 2.84
CA HIS A 93 -2.82 -11.16 3.84
C HIS A 93 -2.22 -11.23 5.25
N ILE A 94 -2.48 -10.24 6.11
CA ILE A 94 -2.08 -10.24 7.52
C ILE A 94 -2.75 -11.41 8.24
N LYS A 95 -4.09 -11.44 8.25
CA LYS A 95 -4.90 -12.61 8.59
C LYS A 95 -5.04 -13.48 7.34
N PRO A 96 -4.51 -14.72 7.33
CA PRO A 96 -4.58 -15.58 6.16
C PRO A 96 -5.99 -15.74 5.61
N PHE A 97 -6.13 -15.77 4.28
CA PHE A 97 -7.41 -16.04 3.63
C PHE A 97 -8.03 -17.38 4.07
N ALA A 98 -7.20 -18.42 4.25
CA ALA A 98 -7.63 -19.73 4.74
C ALA A 98 -8.25 -19.69 6.16
N GLU A 99 -7.97 -18.64 6.94
CA GLU A 99 -8.53 -18.39 8.27
C GLU A 99 -9.71 -17.41 8.22
N GLY A 100 -10.21 -17.09 7.03
CA GLY A 100 -11.30 -16.14 6.81
C GLY A 100 -10.84 -14.67 6.86
N GLY A 101 -9.60 -14.38 6.47
CA GLY A 101 -9.15 -13.01 6.22
C GLY A 101 -9.65 -12.51 4.86
N ALA A 102 -10.39 -11.40 4.83
CA ALA A 102 -10.87 -10.79 3.59
C ALA A 102 -9.72 -10.11 2.82
N ALA A 103 -9.86 -10.01 1.50
CA ALA A 103 -9.04 -9.09 0.72
C ALA A 103 -9.59 -7.67 0.94
N SER A 104 -8.98 -6.93 1.85
CA SER A 104 -9.30 -5.54 2.17
C SER A 104 -8.03 -4.74 2.38
N LEU A 105 -8.11 -3.41 2.34
CA LEU A 105 -6.95 -2.55 2.57
C LEU A 105 -6.34 -2.81 3.95
N GLU A 106 -7.18 -3.03 4.96
CA GLU A 106 -6.75 -3.29 6.34
C GLU A 106 -6.05 -4.64 6.53
N ASN A 107 -6.36 -5.63 5.69
CA ASN A 107 -5.86 -6.99 5.83
C ASN A 107 -4.78 -7.36 4.80
N LEU A 108 -4.51 -6.50 3.81
CA LEU A 108 -3.44 -6.71 2.82
C LEU A 108 -2.24 -5.82 3.15
N VAL A 109 -1.03 -6.34 2.94
CA VAL A 109 0.24 -5.61 3.09
C VAL A 109 1.24 -6.01 2.02
N ARG A 110 2.27 -5.19 1.77
CA ARG A 110 3.42 -5.57 0.94
C ARG A 110 4.64 -5.99 1.74
N LEU A 111 5.19 -7.15 1.39
CA LEU A 111 6.38 -7.75 2.02
C LEU A 111 7.43 -8.08 0.96
N CYS A 112 8.72 -7.97 1.30
CA CYS A 112 9.76 -8.55 0.46
C CYS A 112 9.74 -10.08 0.57
N LYS A 113 10.27 -10.77 -0.45
CA LYS A 113 10.28 -12.24 -0.50
C LYS A 113 10.80 -12.89 0.79
N ARG A 114 11.84 -12.34 1.41
CA ARG A 114 12.40 -12.86 2.69
C ARG A 114 11.35 -12.85 3.81
N HIS A 115 10.70 -11.73 4.05
CA HIS A 115 9.70 -11.61 5.12
C HIS A 115 8.41 -12.36 4.79
N HIS A 116 8.02 -12.41 3.51
CA HIS A 116 6.91 -13.25 3.07
C HIS A 116 7.15 -14.72 3.43
N LEU A 117 8.35 -15.26 3.14
CA LEU A 117 8.72 -16.62 3.49
C LEU A 117 8.73 -16.85 5.00
N GLN A 118 9.30 -15.93 5.79
CA GLN A 118 9.31 -16.01 7.25
C GLN A 118 7.90 -16.06 7.84
N LYS A 119 6.96 -15.26 7.31
CA LYS A 119 5.55 -15.33 7.73
C LYS A 119 4.90 -16.65 7.35
N THR A 120 5.18 -17.13 6.13
CA THR A 120 4.54 -18.31 5.56
C THR A 120 5.02 -19.61 6.19
N HIS A 121 6.32 -19.73 6.45
CA HIS A 121 6.98 -20.99 6.83
C HIS A 121 7.54 -20.98 8.25
N ASP A 122 7.99 -19.81 8.74
CA ASP A 122 8.73 -19.71 9.99
C ASP A 122 7.88 -19.10 11.11
N GLY A 123 6.55 -19.05 10.95
CA GLY A 123 5.63 -18.65 12.02
C GLY A 123 5.63 -17.16 12.40
N TYR A 124 6.37 -16.31 11.71
CA TYR A 124 6.39 -14.87 12.00
C TYR A 124 5.04 -14.21 11.71
N ARG A 125 4.71 -13.13 12.42
CA ARG A 125 3.45 -12.41 12.26
C ARG A 125 3.67 -10.89 12.27
N LEU A 126 2.95 -10.20 11.39
CA LEU A 126 2.73 -8.77 11.49
C LEU A 126 1.56 -8.52 12.43
N ILE A 127 1.78 -7.72 13.47
CA ILE A 127 0.74 -7.30 14.40
C ILE A 127 0.57 -5.79 14.27
N LYS A 128 -0.67 -5.34 14.10
CA LYS A 128 -0.96 -3.91 14.06
C LYS A 128 -0.66 -3.31 15.44
N VAL A 129 0.16 -2.27 15.49
CA VAL A 129 0.34 -1.48 16.71
C VAL A 129 -0.77 -0.45 16.72
N GLU A 130 -1.58 -0.45 17.78
CA GLU A 130 -2.55 0.62 18.00
C GLU A 130 -1.79 1.93 18.16
N ALA A 131 -2.25 2.99 17.48
CA ALA A 131 -1.68 4.31 17.66
C ALA A 131 -1.79 4.68 19.15
N GLY A 132 -0.66 4.93 19.81
CA GLY A 132 -0.68 5.58 21.11
C GLY A 132 -1.26 6.98 20.93
N GLU A 133 -1.96 7.49 21.95
CA GLU A 133 -2.40 8.89 22.03
C GLU A 133 -1.16 9.81 21.90
N GLY A 134 -0.81 10.16 20.66
CA GLY A 134 0.28 11.04 20.31
C GLY A 134 -0.25 12.40 19.88
N GLU A 135 0.55 13.43 20.15
CA GLU A 135 0.21 14.84 20.02
C GLU A 135 -0.52 15.20 18.71
N ILE A 136 -1.49 16.11 18.86
CA ILE A 136 -2.38 16.64 17.82
C ILE A 136 -1.55 17.10 16.61
N GLY A 137 -1.75 16.47 15.44
CA GLY A 137 -1.29 17.01 14.16
C GLY A 137 -0.36 16.11 13.32
N VAL A 138 -0.07 14.88 13.73
CA VAL A 138 0.65 13.92 12.88
C VAL A 138 -0.28 12.76 12.53
N GLU A 139 -0.63 12.61 11.25
CA GLU A 139 -1.30 11.41 10.74
C GLU A 139 -0.36 10.21 10.98
N GLN A 140 -0.58 9.46 12.07
CA GLN A 140 0.25 8.30 12.37
C GLN A 140 -0.15 7.17 11.42
N GLU A 141 0.71 6.90 10.42
CA GLU A 141 0.66 5.69 9.62
C GLU A 141 0.61 4.46 10.55
N ALA A 142 -0.23 3.48 10.24
CA ALA A 142 -0.32 2.25 11.02
C ALA A 142 1.05 1.57 11.07
N ARG A 143 1.69 1.59 12.25
CA ARG A 143 2.99 0.96 12.47
C ARG A 143 2.77 -0.51 12.78
N TRP A 144 3.47 -1.39 12.07
CA TRP A 144 3.45 -2.82 12.35
C TRP A 144 4.47 -3.21 13.40
N ASP A 145 4.21 -4.28 14.13
CA ASP A 145 5.17 -5.00 14.96
C ASP A 145 5.44 -6.37 14.31
N TRP A 146 6.71 -6.75 14.21
CA TRP A 146 7.13 -7.99 13.56
C TRP A 146 7.54 -9.00 14.61
N ARG A 147 6.63 -9.94 14.89
CA ARG A 147 6.79 -10.91 15.97
C ARG A 147 7.27 -12.24 15.44
N ALA A 148 8.39 -12.71 16.00
CA ALA A 148 8.85 -14.10 15.86
C ALA A 148 7.84 -15.05 16.52
N PRO A 149 7.76 -16.31 16.05
CA PRO A 149 6.91 -17.28 16.71
C PRO A 149 7.43 -17.58 18.14
N PRO A 150 6.56 -18.04 19.05
CA PRO A 150 6.90 -18.20 20.47
C PRO A 150 8.09 -19.13 20.73
N ASP A 151 8.30 -20.11 19.85
CA ASP A 151 9.32 -21.15 19.92
C ASP A 151 10.71 -20.69 19.44
N LEU A 152 10.82 -19.59 18.67
CA LEU A 152 12.10 -19.07 18.20
C LEU A 152 12.92 -18.33 19.26
N LYS A 153 12.36 -18.07 20.45
CA LYS A 153 13.05 -17.31 21.51
C LYS A 153 14.24 -18.06 22.15
N ASN A 154 14.52 -19.29 21.71
CA ASN A 154 15.50 -20.19 22.34
C ASN A 154 16.62 -20.69 21.41
N THR A 155 17.00 -19.95 20.37
CA THR A 155 18.28 -20.19 19.68
C THR A 155 19.17 -18.97 19.87
N GLY A 156 19.95 -19.01 20.96
CA GLY A 156 20.98 -18.03 21.27
C GLY A 156 22.18 -18.07 20.34
#